data_AF-A9XDD8-F1
#
_entry.id   AF-A9XDD8-F1
#
_cell.length_a   1.000
_cell.length_b   1.000
_cell.length_c   1.000
_cell.angle_alpha   90.00
_cell.angle_beta   90.00
_cell.angle_gamma   90.00
#
_symmetry.space_group_name_H-M   'P 1'
#
loop_
_entity.id
_entity.type
_entity.pdbx_description
1 polymer ?
#
loop_
_entity_poly.entity_id
_entity_poly.type
_entity_poly.pdbx_seq_one_letter_code
_entity_poly.pdbx_strand_id
1 'polypeptide(L)'
;TLLLSIDELATKARGKKIDQNGLGDMPNHIGSLLAGAYAIAALITEKLSGLKSEKLKRKIDEAKKCSEDFTAKLRENEQQFVDGAPDEHTKNAILRTENPGHNKGALELKKLFESVESLAKTAKK
;
A
#
# COMPACT_ATOMS: atom_id res chain seq x y z
N THR A 1 9.38 -6.56 2.91
CA THR A 1 8.47 -7.63 2.45
C THR A 1 7.02 -7.18 2.39
N LEU A 2 6.40 -6.70 3.49
CA LEU A 2 4.99 -6.28 3.48
C LEU A 2 4.65 -5.20 2.41
N LEU A 3 5.53 -4.23 2.20
CA LEU A 3 5.35 -3.24 1.13
C LEU A 3 5.37 -3.86 -0.28
N LEU A 4 6.20 -4.89 -0.49
CA LEU A 4 6.25 -5.59 -1.77
C LEU A 4 4.99 -6.42 -2.00
N SER A 5 4.38 -6.98 -0.94
CA SER A 5 3.08 -7.65 -1.11
C SER A 5 1.96 -6.69 -1.56
N ILE A 6 1.98 -5.41 -1.14
CA ILE A 6 1.03 -4.42 -1.67
C ILE A 6 1.28 -4.17 -3.16
N ASP A 7 2.55 -4.12 -3.59
CA ASP A 7 2.94 -3.98 -5.00
C ASP A 7 2.44 -5.17 -5.85
N GLU A 8 2.54 -6.38 -5.31
CA GLU A 8 2.03 -7.61 -5.93
C GLU A 8 0.50 -7.58 -6.06
N LEU A 9 -0.23 -7.12 -5.04
CA LEU A 9 -1.68 -6.92 -5.12
C LEU A 9 -2.05 -5.91 -6.21
N ALA A 10 -1.34 -4.79 -6.28
CA ALA A 10 -1.60 -3.71 -7.23
C ALA A 10 -1.33 -4.09 -8.70
N THR A 11 -0.30 -4.93 -8.92
CA THR A 11 0.18 -5.29 -10.26
C THR A 11 -0.44 -6.57 -10.80
N LYS A 12 -0.67 -7.58 -9.94
CA LYS A 12 -1.14 -8.91 -10.37
C LYS A 12 -2.60 -9.17 -10.08
N ALA A 13 -3.16 -8.71 -8.95
CA ALA A 13 -4.50 -9.09 -8.52
C ALA A 13 -5.62 -8.11 -8.92
N ARG A 14 -5.27 -6.90 -9.41
CA ARG A 14 -6.25 -5.89 -9.83
C ARG A 14 -7.10 -6.39 -11.00
N GLY A 15 -8.42 -6.33 -10.84
CA GLY A 15 -9.37 -6.74 -11.87
C GLY A 15 -9.27 -8.23 -12.19
N LYS A 16 -8.83 -9.04 -11.21
CA LYS A 16 -8.64 -10.48 -11.36
C LYS A 16 -9.50 -11.29 -10.40
N LYS A 17 -9.79 -12.51 -10.81
CA LYS A 17 -10.31 -13.60 -9.99
C LYS A 17 -9.40 -14.82 -10.11
N ILE A 18 -9.60 -15.80 -9.25
CA ILE A 18 -9.03 -17.12 -9.48
C ILE A 18 -9.87 -17.86 -10.53
N ASP A 19 -9.22 -18.49 -11.49
CA ASP A 19 -9.83 -19.42 -12.43
C ASP A 19 -9.03 -20.73 -12.53
N GLN A 20 -9.41 -21.60 -13.46
CA GLN A 20 -8.79 -22.92 -13.64
C GLN A 20 -7.29 -22.87 -13.99
N ASN A 21 -6.83 -21.73 -14.54
CA ASN A 21 -5.46 -21.53 -15.04
C ASN A 21 -4.67 -20.53 -14.19
N GLY A 22 -5.21 -20.06 -13.06
CA GLY A 22 -4.57 -19.08 -12.19
C GLY A 22 -5.41 -17.82 -12.04
N LEU A 23 -4.91 -16.69 -12.56
CA LEU A 23 -5.60 -15.40 -12.49
C LEU A 23 -6.35 -15.09 -13.80
N GLY A 24 -7.69 -15.15 -13.74
CA GLY A 24 -8.59 -14.74 -14.80
C GLY A 24 -9.11 -13.31 -14.61
N ASP A 25 -9.74 -12.74 -15.63
CA ASP A 25 -10.29 -11.37 -15.56
C ASP A 25 -11.60 -11.30 -14.74
N MET A 26 -11.71 -10.26 -13.92
CA MET A 26 -12.88 -9.87 -13.15
C MET A 26 -12.78 -8.35 -12.86
N PRO A 27 -13.10 -7.50 -13.85
CA PRO A 27 -12.95 -6.06 -13.69
C PRO A 27 -13.94 -5.49 -12.67
N ASN A 28 -13.57 -4.36 -12.07
CA ASN A 28 -14.39 -3.54 -11.16
C ASN A 28 -14.76 -4.22 -9.83
N HIS A 29 -14.10 -5.30 -9.43
CA HIS A 29 -14.25 -5.92 -8.11
C HIS A 29 -13.03 -5.61 -7.24
N ILE A 30 -12.96 -4.36 -6.76
CA ILE A 30 -11.76 -3.81 -6.09
C ILE A 30 -11.90 -3.66 -4.58
N GLY A 31 -13.10 -3.77 -4.02
CA GLY A 31 -13.35 -3.40 -2.62
C GLY A 31 -12.56 -4.26 -1.64
N SER A 32 -12.71 -5.59 -1.76
CA SER A 32 -11.99 -6.54 -0.90
C SER A 32 -10.47 -6.52 -1.11
N LEU A 33 -10.01 -6.32 -2.35
CA LEU A 33 -8.59 -6.18 -2.67
C LEU A 33 -7.96 -4.98 -1.95
N LEU A 34 -8.62 -3.82 -1.99
CA LEU A 34 -8.16 -2.61 -1.32
C LEU A 34 -8.27 -2.68 0.20
N ALA A 35 -9.30 -3.34 0.73
CA ALA A 35 -9.39 -3.64 2.16
C ALA A 35 -8.22 -4.52 2.63
N GLY A 36 -7.81 -5.50 1.83
CA GLY A 36 -6.62 -6.33 2.09
C GLY A 36 -5.33 -5.51 2.08
N ALA A 37 -5.16 -4.63 1.09
CA ALA A 37 -4.01 -3.72 1.06
C ALA A 37 -3.97 -2.77 2.27
N TYR A 38 -5.13 -2.25 2.70
CA TYR A 38 -5.26 -1.45 3.92
C TYR A 38 -4.86 -2.25 5.17
N ALA A 39 -5.30 -3.50 5.30
CA ALA A 39 -4.93 -4.35 6.43
C ALA A 39 -3.41 -4.57 6.50
N ILE A 40 -2.73 -4.77 5.36
CA ILE A 40 -1.27 -4.87 5.30
C ILE A 40 -0.61 -3.54 5.71
N ALA A 41 -1.16 -2.41 5.27
CA ALA A 41 -0.67 -1.09 5.64
C ALA A 41 -0.79 -0.82 7.15
N ALA A 42 -1.92 -1.18 7.75
CA ALA A 42 -2.12 -1.10 9.21
C ALA A 42 -1.11 -1.99 9.96
N LEU A 43 -0.86 -3.20 9.47
CA LEU A 43 0.18 -4.09 10.02
C LEU A 43 1.59 -3.48 9.92
N ILE A 44 1.91 -2.79 8.82
CA ILE A 44 3.19 -2.06 8.69
C ILE A 44 3.31 -1.00 9.81
N THR A 45 2.27 -0.22 10.06
CA THR A 45 2.24 0.78 11.15
C THR A 45 2.46 0.14 12.53
N GLU A 46 1.82 -1.02 12.78
CA GLU A 46 2.02 -1.78 14.01
C GLU A 46 3.48 -2.23 14.16
N LYS A 47 4.06 -2.82 13.10
CA LYS A 47 5.46 -3.28 13.13
C LYS A 47 6.43 -2.13 13.34
N LEU A 48 6.25 -1.00 12.65
CA LEU A 48 7.08 0.19 12.84
C LEU A 48 6.98 0.73 14.27
N SER A 49 5.78 0.75 14.86
CA SER A 49 5.58 1.17 16.25
C SER A 49 6.24 0.24 17.27
N GLY A 50 6.39 -1.04 16.92
CA GLY A 50 7.10 -2.03 17.74
C GLY A 50 8.63 -1.96 17.66
N LEU A 51 9.20 -1.26 16.67
CA LEU A 51 10.65 -1.14 16.52
C LEU A 51 11.23 -0.17 17.56
N LYS A 52 12.16 -0.66 18.38
CA LYS A 52 12.90 0.15 19.36
C LYS A 52 14.37 0.22 18.99
N SER A 53 14.83 1.41 18.60
CA SER A 53 16.25 1.68 18.34
C SER A 53 16.52 3.18 18.48
N GLU A 54 17.42 3.56 19.39
CA GLU A 54 17.81 4.97 19.58
C GLU A 54 18.50 5.54 18.34
N LYS A 55 19.42 4.77 17.75
CA LYS A 55 20.18 5.16 16.55
C LYS A 55 19.28 5.34 15.32
N LEU A 56 18.18 4.60 15.24
CA LEU A 56 17.26 4.64 14.09
C LEU A 56 15.95 5.37 14.38
N LYS A 57 15.76 5.92 15.59
CA LYS A 57 14.49 6.49 16.06
C LYS A 57 13.87 7.45 15.05
N ARG A 58 14.65 8.41 14.55
CA ARG A 58 14.16 9.40 13.58
C ARG A 58 13.63 8.76 12.28
N LYS A 59 14.29 7.71 11.78
CA LYS A 59 13.87 7.02 10.55
C LYS A 59 12.67 6.10 10.79
N ILE A 60 12.57 5.52 11.99
CA ILE A 60 11.39 4.75 12.40
C ILE A 60 10.17 5.69 12.48
N ASP A 61 10.32 6.85 13.13
CA ASP A 61 9.26 7.84 13.28
C ASP A 61 8.82 8.40 11.91
N GLU A 62 9.76 8.66 11.00
CA GLU A 62 9.47 9.08 9.62
C GLU A 62 8.68 8.02 8.85
N ALA A 63 9.14 6.76 8.87
CA ALA A 63 8.45 5.67 8.20
C ALA A 63 7.06 5.42 8.79
N LYS A 64 6.91 5.54 10.11
CA LYS A 64 5.62 5.43 10.80
C LYS A 64 4.66 6.51 10.32
N LYS A 65 5.11 7.77 10.27
CA LYS A 65 4.29 8.88 9.77
C LYS A 65 3.84 8.64 8.33
N CYS A 66 4.73 8.19 7.44
CA CYS A 66 4.34 7.86 6.07
C CYS A 66 3.30 6.72 6.00
N SER A 67 3.34 5.76 6.94
CA SER A 67 2.37 4.67 7.02
C SER A 67 1.00 5.15 7.51
N GLU A 68 0.99 6.07 8.47
CA GLU A 68 -0.21 6.75 8.95
C GLU A 68 -0.84 7.63 7.86
N ASP A 69 -0.03 8.41 7.15
CA ASP A 69 -0.47 9.24 6.02
C ASP A 69 -1.09 8.38 4.91
N PHE A 70 -0.47 7.25 4.56
CA PHE A 70 -1.00 6.33 3.56
C PHE A 70 -2.36 5.73 3.97
N THR A 71 -2.46 5.21 5.19
CA THR A 71 -3.73 4.65 5.69
C THR A 71 -4.80 5.71 5.90
N ALA A 72 -4.44 6.95 6.25
CA ALA A 72 -5.37 8.08 6.26
C ALA A 72 -5.89 8.36 4.84
N LYS A 73 -4.99 8.40 3.84
CA LYS A 73 -5.38 8.68 2.46
C LYS A 73 -6.33 7.63 1.88
N LEU A 74 -6.12 6.36 2.24
CA LEU A 74 -7.04 5.30 1.84
C LEU A 74 -8.43 5.50 2.45
N ARG A 75 -8.52 5.88 3.74
CA ARG A 75 -9.81 6.14 4.40
C ARG A 75 -10.53 7.36 3.80
N GLU A 76 -9.81 8.42 3.46
CA GLU A 76 -10.40 9.59 2.78
C GLU A 76 -11.10 9.23 1.46
N ASN A 77 -10.70 8.12 0.83
CA ASN A 77 -11.23 7.66 -0.45
C ASN A 77 -12.13 6.42 -0.32
N GLU A 78 -12.54 6.02 0.90
CA GLU A 78 -13.26 4.76 1.15
C GLU A 78 -14.53 4.59 0.30
N GLN A 79 -15.27 5.67 0.04
CA GLN A 79 -16.49 5.66 -0.76
C GLN A 79 -16.24 5.28 -2.23
N GLN A 80 -15.00 5.43 -2.71
CA GLN A 80 -14.58 5.05 -4.07
C GLN A 80 -13.95 3.64 -4.11
N PHE A 81 -13.80 2.97 -2.97
CA PHE A 81 -13.17 1.65 -2.85
C PHE A 81 -14.20 0.56 -2.63
N VAL A 82 -15.19 0.52 -3.51
CA VAL A 82 -16.31 -0.42 -3.50
C VAL A 82 -16.34 -1.23 -4.79
N ASP A 83 -16.99 -2.40 -4.75
CA ASP A 83 -17.24 -3.17 -5.96
C ASP A 83 -18.18 -2.39 -6.91
N GLY A 84 -17.91 -2.50 -8.21
CA GLY A 84 -18.51 -1.67 -9.27
C GLY A 84 -17.71 -0.41 -9.60
N ALA A 85 -16.77 0.02 -8.76
CA ALA A 85 -15.89 1.15 -9.05
C ALA A 85 -14.81 0.81 -10.09
N PRO A 86 -14.28 1.78 -10.85
CA PRO A 86 -13.26 1.54 -11.86
C PRO A 86 -11.98 0.94 -11.27
N ASP A 87 -11.43 -0.08 -11.94
CA ASP A 87 -10.15 -0.70 -11.56
C ASP A 87 -9.00 0.31 -11.39
N GLU A 88 -9.07 1.44 -12.11
CA GLU A 88 -8.09 2.52 -11.99
C GLU A 88 -7.96 3.08 -10.56
N HIS A 89 -9.02 3.02 -9.76
CA HIS A 89 -8.94 3.41 -8.34
C HIS A 89 -7.95 2.53 -7.57
N THR A 90 -7.80 1.26 -7.93
CA THR A 90 -6.75 0.40 -7.36
C THR A 90 -5.36 0.91 -7.71
N LYS A 91 -5.13 1.35 -8.96
CA LYS A 91 -3.84 1.94 -9.36
C LYS A 91 -3.55 3.20 -8.56
N ASN A 92 -4.52 4.09 -8.52
CA ASN A 92 -4.39 5.40 -7.87
C ASN A 92 -4.24 5.29 -6.34
N ALA A 93 -4.64 4.16 -5.75
CA ALA A 93 -4.52 3.87 -4.33
C ALA A 93 -3.25 3.11 -3.96
N ILE A 94 -2.88 2.06 -4.70
CA ILE A 94 -1.85 1.11 -4.25
C ILE A 94 -0.75 0.79 -5.28
N LEU A 95 -0.74 1.43 -6.45
CA LEU A 95 0.34 1.28 -7.44
C LEU A 95 1.31 2.47 -7.38
N ARG A 96 2.45 2.29 -6.71
CA ARG A 96 3.44 3.36 -6.43
C ARG A 96 4.22 3.87 -7.66
N THR A 97 4.18 3.18 -8.80
CA THR A 97 4.87 3.62 -10.03
C THR A 97 4.13 4.79 -10.67
N GLU A 98 4.82 5.68 -11.39
CA GLU A 98 4.27 6.92 -11.95
C GLU A 98 2.96 6.68 -12.74
N ASN A 99 1.88 7.33 -12.29
CA ASN A 99 0.54 7.30 -12.87
C ASN A 99 -0.06 8.71 -12.71
N PRO A 100 -0.79 9.24 -13.71
CA PRO A 100 -1.33 10.60 -13.66
C PRO A 100 -2.34 10.83 -12.52
N GLY A 101 -2.87 9.78 -11.91
CA GLY A 101 -3.93 9.82 -10.92
C GLY A 101 -3.54 9.54 -9.46
N HIS A 102 -2.27 9.64 -9.04
CA HIS A 102 -1.68 9.35 -7.69
C HIS A 102 -2.38 9.94 -6.44
N ASN A 103 -3.63 10.39 -6.54
CA ASN A 103 -4.40 11.13 -5.55
C ASN A 103 -5.20 10.29 -4.54
N LYS A 104 -5.12 8.95 -4.57
CA LYS A 104 -5.88 8.06 -3.66
C LYS A 104 -5.04 7.22 -2.70
N GLY A 105 -3.74 7.51 -2.59
CA GLY A 105 -2.84 6.80 -1.68
C GLY A 105 -1.54 6.33 -2.32
N ALA A 106 -1.47 6.24 -3.65
CA ALA A 106 -0.28 5.72 -4.32
C ALA A 106 0.95 6.62 -4.15
N LEU A 107 0.76 7.94 -4.01
CA LEU A 107 1.83 8.88 -3.65
C LEU A 107 2.35 8.64 -2.22
N GLU A 108 1.45 8.47 -1.25
CA GLU A 108 1.78 8.19 0.14
C GLU A 108 2.46 6.82 0.28
N LEU A 109 2.00 5.81 -0.47
CA LEU A 109 2.65 4.51 -0.55
C LEU A 109 4.08 4.60 -1.11
N LYS A 110 4.32 5.44 -2.12
CA LYS A 110 5.67 5.68 -2.64
C LYS A 110 6.59 6.27 -1.56
N LYS A 111 6.12 7.30 -0.84
CA LYS A 111 6.86 7.91 0.29
C LYS A 111 7.14 6.90 1.41
N LEU A 112 6.15 6.08 1.76
CA LEU A 112 6.31 4.99 2.72
C LEU A 112 7.38 4.00 2.26
N PHE A 113 7.37 3.62 0.98
CA PHE A 113 8.39 2.74 0.42
C PHE A 113 9.80 3.31 0.54
N GLU A 114 9.99 4.57 0.16
CA GLU A 114 11.27 5.28 0.24
C GLU A 114 11.76 5.41 1.69
N SER A 115 10.88 5.74 2.63
CA SER A 115 11.22 5.84 4.06
C SER A 115 11.66 4.51 4.66
N VAL A 116 10.96 3.41 4.34
CA VAL A 116 11.29 2.06 4.83
C VAL A 116 12.57 1.55 4.17
N GLU A 117 12.81 1.86 2.90
CA GLU A 117 14.07 1.54 2.22
C GLU A 117 15.25 2.26 2.87
N SER A 118 15.10 3.55 3.18
CA SER A 118 16.10 4.36 3.87
C SER A 118 16.39 3.82 5.28
N LEU A 119 15.35 3.41 6.03
CA LEU A 119 15.48 2.75 7.32
C LEU A 119 16.26 1.42 7.19
N ALA A 120 15.87 0.57 6.25
CA ALA A 120 16.51 -0.73 6.03
C ALA A 120 17.99 -0.59 5.60
N LYS A 121 18.32 0.37 4.73
CA LYS A 121 19.72 0.66 4.35
C LYS A 121 20.55 1.09 5.55
N THR A 122 19.96 1.86 6.47
CA THR A 122 20.67 2.33 7.67
C THR A 122 20.83 1.21 8.70
N ALA A 123 19.82 0.34 8.85
CA ALA A 123 19.88 -0.79 9.77
C ALA A 123 20.89 -1.89 9.36
N LYS A 124 21.24 -1.96 8.07
CA LYS A 124 22.23 -2.89 7.52
C LYS A 124 23.68 -2.39 7.64
N LYS A 125 23.88 -1.12 7.99
CA LYS A 125 25.20 -0.54 8.26
C LYS A 125 25.55 -0.72 9.73
#